data_AF-A0A6P3R6J8-F1
#
_entry.id   AF-A0A6P3R6J8-F1
#
_cell.length_a   1.000
_cell.length_b   1.000
_cell.length_c   1.000
_cell.angle_alpha   90.00
_cell.angle_beta   90.00
_cell.angle_gamma   90.00
#
_symmetry.space_group_name_H-M   'P 1'
#
loop_
_entity.id
_entity.type
_entity.pdbx_description
1 polymer ?
#
loop_
_entity_poly.entity_id
_entity_poly.type
_entity_poly.pdbx_seq_one_letter_code
_entity_poly.pdbx_strand_id
1 'polypeptide(L)'
;MPEITPPTNCPSFFQELSRCTASHYRALSIVPDSALLATYDTRTEEGTFRRCGDAFPSAWLRGAGARTPPGSRAAEGRGGRPGARTHPARGARAGRCVGRGRARGTCTPRSRRLPNGLSSSCTSLTPGPNCDRFKLHIPYAGETLKWDIIFNAQYPELPPDFIFGEDAEFLPDPSALHNLASWNPSNPECLLLVVKELVQQYHQFQCSRLRESSRLMFEYQTLLEEPQYGENMEIYAGKKNNWTGEFSARFLLKLPVDFSNIPTYLLKDVNEDPGEDVALLSVSFEDTEATQVYPKLYLSPRIEHALGGSSALHIPAFPGGGCLIDYVPQVCHLLTNKVQYVIQGYHKRREYIAAFLSHFGTGVVEYDAEGFTKLTLLLMWKDFCFLVHIDLPLFFPRDQPTLTFQSVYHFTNSGQLYSQAQKNYPYSPRWDGNEMAKRAKAYFKTFVPQFQEAAFANGKL
;
A
#
# COMPACT_ATOMS: atom_id res chain seq x y z
N MET A 1 -27.13 -39.73 17.64
CA MET A 1 -25.83 -39.55 16.95
C MET A 1 -25.05 -38.45 17.67
N PRO A 2 -23.75 -38.61 17.96
CA PRO A 2 -22.98 -37.58 18.67
C PRO A 2 -22.85 -36.30 17.83
N GLU A 3 -22.93 -35.15 18.49
CA GLU A 3 -22.96 -33.83 17.86
C GLU A 3 -21.63 -33.10 18.08
N ILE A 4 -21.04 -32.53 17.02
CA ILE A 4 -19.92 -31.61 17.16
C ILE A 4 -20.47 -30.32 17.75
N THR A 5 -19.97 -29.97 18.93
CA THR A 5 -20.38 -28.79 19.68
C THR A 5 -19.15 -27.99 20.09
N PRO A 6 -19.29 -26.67 20.28
CA PRO A 6 -18.26 -25.89 20.94
C PRO A 6 -18.13 -26.32 22.41
N PRO A 7 -16.93 -26.25 23.00
CA PRO A 7 -16.73 -26.60 24.41
C PRO A 7 -17.56 -25.69 25.32
N THR A 8 -18.51 -26.26 26.07
CA THR A 8 -19.32 -25.52 27.06
C THR A 8 -18.73 -25.52 28.47
N ASN A 9 -17.75 -26.39 28.76
CA ASN A 9 -17.01 -26.46 30.02
C ASN A 9 -15.57 -26.94 29.77
N CYS A 10 -14.64 -26.02 29.59
CA CYS A 10 -13.20 -26.33 29.59
C CYS A 10 -12.58 -26.03 30.98
N PRO A 11 -11.57 -26.79 31.42
CA PRO A 11 -10.81 -26.46 32.63
C PRO A 11 -10.12 -25.09 32.49
N SER A 12 -9.95 -24.40 33.62
CA SER A 12 -9.54 -23.00 33.76
C SER A 12 -8.36 -22.54 32.88
N PHE A 13 -7.45 -23.45 32.53
CA PHE A 13 -6.31 -23.20 31.65
C PHE A 13 -6.70 -22.75 30.22
N PHE A 14 -7.81 -23.25 29.67
CA PHE A 14 -8.28 -22.86 28.32
C PHE A 14 -9.09 -21.56 28.31
N GLN A 15 -9.73 -21.20 29.43
CA GLN A 15 -10.36 -19.89 29.58
C GLN A 15 -9.31 -18.76 29.63
N GLU A 16 -8.09 -19.04 30.13
CA GLU A 16 -6.98 -18.09 30.09
C GLU A 16 -6.42 -17.90 28.67
N LEU A 17 -6.31 -18.95 27.85
CA LEU A 17 -5.90 -18.82 26.44
C LEU A 17 -6.89 -17.97 25.61
N SER A 18 -8.20 -18.11 25.86
CA SER A 18 -9.24 -17.30 25.22
C SER A 18 -9.30 -15.86 25.76
N ARG A 19 -9.01 -15.63 27.05
CA ARG A 19 -9.02 -14.29 27.68
C ARG A 19 -7.74 -13.49 27.44
N CYS A 20 -6.58 -14.14 27.35
CA CYS A 20 -5.30 -13.46 27.11
C CYS A 20 -5.20 -12.86 25.70
N THR A 21 -5.89 -13.43 24.70
CA THR A 21 -5.96 -12.88 23.34
C THR A 21 -7.09 -11.86 23.16
N ALA A 22 -8.18 -11.96 23.92
CA ALA A 22 -9.30 -11.03 23.86
C ALA A 22 -9.03 -9.66 24.51
N SER A 23 -7.99 -9.51 25.34
CA SER A 23 -7.73 -8.25 26.06
C SER A 23 -7.23 -7.09 25.18
N HIS A 24 -6.90 -7.33 23.91
CA HIS A 24 -6.39 -6.31 23.00
C HIS A 24 -7.39 -5.73 21.99
N TYR A 25 -8.66 -6.18 21.97
CA TYR A 25 -9.63 -5.66 21.00
C TYR A 25 -10.98 -5.40 21.65
N ARG A 26 -11.20 -4.14 22.06
CA ARG A 26 -12.51 -3.63 22.44
C ARG A 26 -13.32 -3.28 21.18
N ALA A 27 -14.38 -4.06 20.98
CA ALA A 27 -15.71 -3.71 20.46
C ALA A 27 -15.82 -2.68 19.32
N LEU A 28 -16.13 -3.17 18.11
CA LEU A 28 -16.97 -2.45 17.15
C LEU A 28 -18.27 -3.24 16.96
N SER A 29 -19.34 -2.68 17.51
CA SER A 29 -20.71 -3.16 17.41
C SER A 29 -21.21 -3.02 15.97
N ILE A 30 -21.67 -4.11 15.36
CA ILE A 30 -22.38 -4.09 14.08
C ILE A 30 -23.83 -3.68 14.38
N VAL A 31 -24.25 -2.50 13.91
CA VAL A 31 -25.67 -2.11 13.84
C VAL A 31 -26.18 -2.42 12.42
N PRO A 32 -27.31 -3.12 12.25
CA PRO A 32 -27.92 -3.32 10.94
C PRO A 32 -28.77 -2.11 10.53
N ASP A 33 -28.50 -1.56 9.35
CA ASP A 33 -29.28 -0.48 8.73
C ASP A 33 -30.64 -1.01 8.25
N SER A 34 -31.73 -0.51 8.85
CA SER A 34 -32.99 -0.29 8.15
C SER A 34 -33.93 0.67 8.90
N ALA A 35 -34.51 1.60 8.13
CA ALA A 35 -35.74 2.39 8.36
C ALA A 35 -35.63 3.89 8.78
N LEU A 36 -35.87 4.73 7.76
CA LEU A 36 -36.81 5.87 7.68
C LEU A 36 -36.47 7.27 8.27
N LEU A 37 -36.32 8.21 7.34
CA LEU A 37 -36.77 9.62 7.28
C LEU A 37 -37.58 10.17 8.47
N ALA A 38 -37.10 11.26 9.10
CA ALA A 38 -37.71 12.61 9.06
C ALA A 38 -37.07 13.62 10.07
N THR A 39 -36.84 14.83 9.56
CA THR A 39 -36.89 16.18 10.20
C THR A 39 -35.92 16.61 11.31
N TYR A 40 -35.16 17.67 10.99
CA TYR A 40 -34.69 18.84 11.78
C TYR A 40 -34.97 18.87 13.30
N ASP A 41 -33.95 19.14 14.14
CA ASP A 41 -33.68 20.47 14.72
C ASP A 41 -32.35 20.50 15.51
N THR A 42 -31.81 21.71 15.63
CA THR A 42 -30.57 22.17 16.27
C THR A 42 -30.56 22.07 17.80
N ARG A 43 -29.42 21.72 18.41
CA ARG A 43 -28.81 22.42 19.57
C ARG A 43 -27.48 21.81 20.04
N THR A 44 -26.58 22.74 20.36
CA THR A 44 -25.31 22.70 21.09
C THR A 44 -25.33 21.90 22.40
N GLU A 45 -24.21 21.24 22.73
CA GLU A 45 -23.65 21.27 24.10
C GLU A 45 -22.17 20.82 24.17
N GLU A 46 -21.41 21.54 25.00
CA GLU A 46 -19.99 21.39 25.34
C GLU A 46 -19.75 20.23 26.33
N GLY A 47 -18.55 19.65 26.35
CA GLY A 47 -18.19 18.67 27.39
C GLY A 47 -16.74 18.19 27.35
N THR A 48 -15.88 18.87 28.10
CA THR A 48 -14.49 18.54 28.47
C THR A 48 -14.29 17.14 29.06
N PHE A 49 -13.17 16.46 28.74
CA PHE A 49 -12.65 15.36 29.57
C PHE A 49 -11.13 15.48 29.85
N ARG A 50 -10.80 15.32 31.13
CA ARG A 50 -9.50 15.50 31.78
C ARG A 50 -8.55 14.30 31.58
N ARG A 51 -7.25 14.61 31.59
CA ARG A 51 -6.13 13.68 31.84
C ARG A 51 -6.14 13.20 33.29
N CYS A 52 -5.87 11.92 33.51
CA CYS A 52 -5.22 11.40 34.70
C CYS A 52 -4.02 10.55 34.28
N GLY A 53 -2.87 10.83 34.86
CA GLY A 53 -1.72 9.93 34.90
C GLY A 53 -1.45 9.54 36.34
N ASP A 54 -0.83 8.38 36.53
CA ASP A 54 -0.13 7.88 37.72
C ASP A 54 0.78 6.73 37.18
N ALA A 55 2.12 6.71 37.24
CA ALA A 55 3.08 6.71 38.37
C ALA A 55 2.98 5.41 39.20
N PHE A 56 3.76 4.34 38.94
CA PHE A 56 5.07 3.93 39.56
C PHE A 56 5.10 2.37 39.61
N PRO A 57 6.15 1.64 40.09
CA PRO A 57 7.58 1.89 40.20
C PRO A 57 8.47 0.74 39.65
N SER A 58 9.76 1.02 39.54
CA SER A 58 10.88 0.09 39.31
C SER A 58 11.41 -0.54 40.61
N ALA A 59 11.81 -1.82 40.54
CA ALA A 59 13.01 -2.45 41.12
C ALA A 59 12.77 -3.95 41.43
N TRP A 60 13.68 -4.84 41.00
CA TRP A 60 14.40 -5.82 41.85
C TRP A 60 15.40 -6.61 40.98
N LEU A 61 16.65 -6.63 41.45
CA LEU A 61 17.85 -7.27 40.89
C LEU A 61 18.14 -8.60 41.64
N ARG A 62 18.63 -9.62 40.90
CA ARG A 62 19.54 -10.74 41.25
C ARG A 62 19.22 -11.93 40.32
N GLY A 63 20.13 -12.67 39.69
CA GLY A 63 21.59 -12.78 39.64
C GLY A 63 21.97 -14.16 39.06
N ALA A 64 23.25 -14.33 38.70
CA ALA A 64 23.92 -15.53 38.13
C ALA A 64 23.87 -15.68 36.59
N GLY A 65 24.94 -15.95 35.85
CA GLY A 65 26.33 -16.26 36.18
C GLY A 65 27.18 -16.33 34.90
N ALA A 66 28.49 -16.15 35.07
CA ALA A 66 29.51 -15.85 34.05
C ALA A 66 29.72 -16.89 32.93
N ARG A 67 30.23 -16.40 31.78
CA ARG A 67 31.29 -17.02 30.95
C ARG A 67 31.75 -16.05 29.83
N THR A 68 32.98 -15.56 29.91
CA THR A 68 33.79 -15.02 28.80
C THR A 68 34.46 -16.17 28.05
N PRO A 69 34.79 -16.06 26.74
CA PRO A 69 36.09 -15.50 26.31
C PRO A 69 35.99 -14.76 24.91
N PRO A 70 37.06 -14.48 24.15
CA PRO A 70 37.40 -13.11 23.77
C PRO A 70 37.36 -12.82 22.25
N GLY A 71 37.44 -11.54 21.90
CA GLY A 71 38.02 -11.11 20.62
C GLY A 71 37.04 -10.60 19.58
N SER A 72 36.80 -9.28 19.57
CA SER A 72 36.51 -8.59 18.33
C SER A 72 37.01 -7.14 18.39
N ARG A 73 37.63 -6.77 17.26
CA ARG A 73 38.34 -5.54 16.98
C ARG A 73 37.51 -4.29 17.25
N ALA A 74 38.20 -3.28 17.77
CA ALA A 74 37.76 -1.90 17.79
C ALA A 74 37.30 -1.42 16.41
N ALA A 75 36.10 -0.85 16.36
CA ALA A 75 35.68 0.07 15.32
C ALA A 75 35.22 1.35 16.02
N GLU A 76 36.02 2.40 15.85
CA GLU A 76 35.79 3.74 16.38
C GLU A 76 34.41 4.27 15.97
N GLY A 77 33.65 4.74 16.96
CA GLY A 77 32.40 5.45 16.75
C GLY A 77 32.65 6.78 16.04
N ARG A 78 32.10 6.93 14.83
CA ARG A 78 31.87 8.26 14.24
C ARG A 78 30.58 8.81 14.79
N GLY A 79 30.70 9.84 15.62
CA GLY A 79 29.58 10.62 16.13
C GLY A 79 28.70 11.18 15.00
N GLY A 80 27.41 10.87 15.06
CA GLY A 80 26.40 11.49 14.22
C GLY A 80 26.25 12.97 14.58
N ARG A 81 26.42 13.86 13.59
CA ARG A 81 26.04 15.27 13.71
C ARG A 81 24.51 15.40 13.81
N PRO A 82 23.96 16.33 14.61
CA PRO A 82 22.52 16.55 14.67
C PRO A 82 22.01 17.09 13.34
N GLY A 83 20.89 16.52 12.86
CA GLY A 83 20.25 16.90 11.61
C GLY A 83 19.93 18.39 11.55
N ALA A 84 20.30 19.03 10.44
CA ALA A 84 19.98 20.42 10.17
C ALA A 84 18.45 20.60 10.17
N ARG A 85 17.95 21.45 11.07
CA ARG A 85 16.52 21.79 11.15
C ARG A 85 16.22 22.99 10.24
N THR A 86 15.08 22.96 9.56
CA THR A 86 14.60 24.04 8.68
C THR A 86 13.95 25.16 9.48
N HIS A 87 13.97 26.40 8.96
CA HIS A 87 13.34 27.55 9.62
C HIS A 87 11.82 27.34 9.80
N PRO A 88 11.20 27.64 10.95
CA PRO A 88 9.83 27.21 11.30
C PRO A 88 8.74 27.58 10.28
N ALA A 89 8.73 28.84 9.81
CA ALA A 89 7.76 29.31 8.81
C ALA A 89 7.91 28.63 7.42
N ARG A 90 9.08 28.04 7.15
CA ARG A 90 9.44 27.43 5.85
C ARG A 90 9.41 25.91 5.91
N GLY A 91 9.69 25.33 7.08
CA GLY A 91 9.47 23.91 7.35
C GLY A 91 8.04 23.49 7.05
N ALA A 92 7.06 24.38 7.25
CA ALA A 92 5.68 24.16 6.83
C ALA A 92 5.50 24.06 5.31
N ARG A 93 6.15 24.93 4.51
CA ARG A 93 6.04 24.97 3.04
C ARG A 93 6.79 23.81 2.37
N ALA A 94 8.04 23.60 2.78
CA ALA A 94 8.84 22.45 2.33
C ALA A 94 8.19 21.13 2.80
N GLY A 95 7.69 21.09 4.04
CA GLY A 95 6.96 19.96 4.60
C GLY A 95 5.67 19.65 3.85
N ARG A 96 4.89 20.64 3.39
CA ARG A 96 3.72 20.43 2.52
C ARG A 96 4.10 19.94 1.12
N CYS A 97 5.16 20.49 0.52
CA CYS A 97 5.66 20.03 -0.79
C CYS A 97 6.14 18.58 -0.76
N VAL A 98 6.75 18.15 0.34
CA VAL A 98 7.18 16.77 0.56
C VAL A 98 5.99 15.89 0.96
N GLY A 99 5.15 16.36 1.89
CA GLY A 99 4.02 15.61 2.45
C GLY A 99 2.85 15.37 1.48
N ARG A 100 2.66 16.19 0.44
CA ARG A 100 1.67 15.92 -0.63
C ARG A 100 2.21 15.08 -1.78
N GLY A 101 3.46 14.63 -1.74
CA GLY A 101 4.03 13.60 -2.62
C GLY A 101 4.07 13.83 -4.15
N ARG A 102 3.33 14.78 -4.75
CA ARG A 102 3.12 14.85 -6.22
C ARG A 102 3.00 16.29 -6.76
N ALA A 103 3.62 16.58 -7.93
CA ALA A 103 3.50 17.88 -8.65
C ALA A 103 2.41 17.82 -9.73
N ARG A 104 2.42 16.74 -10.50
CA ARG A 104 1.36 16.34 -11.42
C ARG A 104 0.90 14.95 -11.04
N GLY A 105 -0.33 14.61 -11.44
CA GLY A 105 -1.09 13.46 -10.96
C GLY A 105 -0.55 12.08 -11.33
N THR A 106 0.66 11.95 -11.89
CA THR A 106 1.14 10.69 -12.50
C THR A 106 2.60 10.32 -12.18
N CYS A 107 3.13 10.70 -11.01
CA CYS A 107 4.47 10.27 -10.60
C CYS A 107 4.54 8.76 -10.27
N THR A 108 5.59 8.05 -10.73
CA THR A 108 5.86 6.64 -10.37
C THR A 108 6.01 6.44 -8.85
N PRO A 109 5.79 5.23 -8.28
CA PRO A 109 5.57 5.02 -6.85
C PRO A 109 6.77 5.28 -5.90
N ARG A 110 7.84 5.96 -6.34
CA ARG A 110 8.95 6.34 -5.47
C ARG A 110 8.92 7.84 -5.17
N SER A 111 8.56 8.10 -3.92
CA SER A 111 8.40 9.38 -3.23
C SER A 111 9.42 10.47 -3.60
N ARG A 112 8.94 11.72 -3.71
CA ARG A 112 9.77 12.93 -3.67
C ARG A 112 10.68 12.86 -2.45
N ARG A 113 11.99 12.99 -2.67
CA ARG A 113 12.96 13.07 -1.58
C ARG A 113 13.59 14.45 -1.59
N LEU A 114 13.73 15.05 -0.42
CA LEU A 114 14.79 16.00 -0.16
C LEU A 114 16.02 15.16 0.16
N PRO A 115 17.02 15.05 -0.72
CA PRO A 115 18.29 14.42 -0.34
C PRO A 115 18.97 15.25 0.74
N ASN A 116 19.99 14.67 1.38
CA ASN A 116 20.88 15.33 2.35
C ASN A 116 21.72 16.45 1.70
N GLY A 117 21.08 17.51 1.22
CA GLY A 117 21.65 18.69 0.56
C GLY A 117 20.96 19.96 1.04
N LEU A 118 20.80 20.06 2.36
CA LEU A 118 20.33 21.24 3.07
C LEU A 118 21.53 22.16 3.28
N SER A 119 21.50 23.36 2.69
CA SER A 119 22.53 24.38 2.89
C SER A 119 21.92 25.72 3.31
N SER A 120 22.70 26.52 4.03
CA SER A 120 22.30 27.86 4.47
C SER A 120 23.12 28.90 3.72
N SER A 121 22.46 29.97 3.25
CA SER A 121 23.15 31.19 2.80
C SER A 121 23.62 32.10 3.94
N CYS A 122 23.17 31.86 5.17
CA CYS A 122 23.49 32.75 6.28
C CYS A 122 24.92 32.52 6.78
N THR A 123 25.51 33.57 7.36
CA THR A 123 26.79 33.44 8.07
C THR A 123 26.69 32.34 9.12
N SER A 124 27.74 31.53 9.27
CA SER A 124 27.80 30.41 10.22
C SER A 124 27.55 30.81 11.68
N LEU A 125 27.59 32.11 11.96
CA LEU A 125 27.33 32.73 13.25
C LEU A 125 25.84 32.97 13.54
N THR A 126 24.93 32.75 12.58
CA THR A 126 23.49 32.89 12.83
C THR A 126 22.98 31.71 13.68
N PRO A 127 22.47 31.95 14.91
CA PRO A 127 22.01 30.89 15.78
C PRO A 127 20.65 30.33 15.34
N GLY A 128 20.46 29.02 15.49
CA GLY A 128 19.19 28.35 15.22
C GLY A 128 19.02 27.80 13.78
N PRO A 129 17.84 27.24 13.46
CA PRO A 129 17.57 26.63 12.15
C PRO A 129 17.44 27.68 11.04
N ASN A 130 18.46 27.77 10.19
CA ASN A 130 18.64 28.81 9.16
C ASN A 130 18.81 28.25 7.73
N CYS A 131 18.49 26.97 7.52
CA CYS A 131 18.60 26.35 6.20
C CYS A 131 17.49 26.86 5.26
N ASP A 132 17.88 27.42 4.13
CA ASP A 132 17.00 28.09 3.15
C ASP A 132 17.21 27.60 1.71
N ARG A 133 18.25 26.82 1.45
CA ARG A 133 18.55 26.22 0.14
C ARG A 133 18.46 24.72 0.21
N PHE A 134 17.82 24.12 -0.78
CA PHE A 134 17.67 22.67 -0.85
C PHE A 134 17.49 22.19 -2.28
N LYS A 135 17.88 20.94 -2.52
CA LYS A 135 17.62 20.24 -3.77
C LYS A 135 16.34 19.41 -3.67
N LEU A 136 15.39 19.66 -4.56
CA LEU A 136 14.14 18.91 -4.67
C LEU A 136 14.27 17.85 -5.77
N HIS A 137 14.03 16.58 -5.42
CA HIS A 137 13.93 15.50 -6.40
C HIS A 137 12.46 15.28 -6.77
N ILE A 138 12.10 15.64 -8.00
CA ILE A 138 10.74 15.55 -8.54
C ILE A 138 10.67 14.34 -9.48
N PRO A 139 9.92 13.28 -9.14
CA PRO A 139 9.65 12.20 -10.08
C PRO A 139 8.76 12.72 -11.23
N TYR A 140 9.18 12.48 -12.48
CA TYR A 140 8.47 12.91 -13.69
C TYR A 140 8.74 11.92 -14.82
N ALA A 141 7.68 11.38 -15.44
CA ALA A 141 7.76 10.46 -16.58
C ALA A 141 8.78 9.30 -16.39
N GLY A 142 8.88 8.74 -15.19
CA GLY A 142 9.83 7.65 -14.85
C GLY A 142 11.27 8.10 -14.61
N GLU A 143 11.59 9.38 -14.79
CA GLU A 143 12.87 9.99 -14.42
C GLU A 143 12.75 10.79 -13.11
N THR A 144 13.87 11.36 -12.64
CA THR A 144 13.91 12.24 -11.47
C THR A 144 14.56 13.56 -11.83
N LEU A 145 13.77 14.63 -11.87
CA LEU A 145 14.25 16.00 -12.03
C LEU A 145 14.88 16.46 -10.72
N LYS A 146 16.07 17.06 -10.80
CA LYS A 146 16.83 17.53 -9.63
C LYS A 146 16.93 19.04 -9.68
N TRP A 147 16.00 19.73 -9.03
CA TRP A 147 15.94 21.19 -9.05
C TRP A 147 16.45 21.78 -7.74
N ASP A 148 17.35 22.75 -7.81
CA ASP A 148 17.75 23.51 -6.63
C ASP A 148 16.77 24.65 -6.41
N ILE A 149 16.24 24.74 -5.20
CA ILE A 149 15.31 25.77 -4.77
C ILE A 149 16.02 26.63 -3.72
N ILE A 150 16.05 27.93 -3.98
CA ILE A 150 16.81 28.89 -3.21
C ILE A 150 15.84 29.90 -2.60
N PHE A 151 15.74 29.90 -1.28
CA PHE A 151 15.14 31.01 -0.54
C PHE A 151 16.24 31.84 0.14
N ASN A 152 15.87 33.02 0.64
CA ASN A 152 16.75 33.84 1.47
C ASN A 152 16.22 33.89 2.91
N ALA A 153 16.89 33.23 3.87
CA ALA A 153 16.48 33.12 5.29
C ALA A 153 16.10 34.45 5.94
N GLN A 154 16.78 35.54 5.59
CA GLN A 154 16.57 36.86 6.19
C GLN A 154 15.32 37.57 5.67
N TYR A 155 14.78 37.15 4.52
CA TYR A 155 13.63 37.75 3.85
C TYR A 155 12.61 36.66 3.43
N PRO A 156 11.85 36.07 4.38
CA PRO A 156 10.92 34.95 4.14
C PRO A 156 9.70 35.24 3.28
N GLU A 157 9.38 36.51 3.08
CA GLU A 157 8.31 37.01 2.24
C GLU A 157 8.66 36.95 0.74
N LEU A 158 9.95 36.95 0.40
CA LEU A 158 10.40 36.91 -0.99
C LEU A 158 10.14 35.53 -1.63
N PRO A 159 9.85 35.50 -2.95
CA PRO A 159 9.73 34.25 -3.69
C PRO A 159 11.08 33.52 -3.81
N PRO A 160 11.06 32.20 -4.08
CA PRO A 160 12.28 31.43 -4.33
C PRO A 160 12.83 31.63 -5.74
N ASP A 161 14.12 31.35 -5.90
CA ASP A 161 14.77 31.11 -7.19
C ASP A 161 14.90 29.61 -7.46
N PHE A 162 14.99 29.25 -8.75
CA PHE A 162 15.06 27.87 -9.23
C PHE A 162 16.25 27.65 -10.16
N ILE A 163 16.95 26.52 -9.99
CA ILE A 163 17.98 26.04 -10.92
C ILE A 163 17.58 24.65 -11.40
N PHE A 164 17.49 24.46 -12.72
CA PHE A 164 16.91 23.26 -13.34
C PHE A 164 17.91 22.14 -13.65
N GLY A 165 19.04 22.09 -12.95
CA GLY A 165 20.00 20.98 -13.06
C GLY A 165 20.63 20.83 -14.45
N GLU A 166 20.47 19.65 -15.06
CA GLU A 166 21.17 19.23 -16.30
C GLU A 166 20.45 19.66 -17.60
N ASP A 167 19.20 20.12 -17.53
CA ASP A 167 18.43 20.60 -18.67
C ASP A 167 18.59 22.11 -18.87
N ALA A 168 19.79 22.52 -19.31
CA ALA A 168 20.12 23.93 -19.56
C ALA A 168 19.26 24.61 -20.64
N GLU A 169 18.62 23.84 -21.51
CA GLU A 169 17.71 24.32 -22.57
C GLU A 169 16.29 24.60 -22.07
N PHE A 170 15.96 24.18 -20.83
CA PHE A 170 14.64 24.43 -20.27
C PHE A 170 14.53 25.88 -19.80
N LEU A 171 13.81 26.68 -20.59
CA LEU A 171 13.53 28.09 -20.33
C LEU A 171 12.01 28.26 -20.10
N PRO A 172 11.51 28.18 -18.85
CA PRO A 172 10.08 28.31 -18.59
C PRO A 172 9.58 29.72 -18.92
N ASP A 173 8.39 29.83 -19.51
CA ASP A 173 7.76 31.12 -19.80
C ASP A 173 7.29 31.78 -18.48
N PRO A 174 7.86 32.93 -18.07
CA PRO A 174 7.47 33.60 -16.83
C PRO A 174 6.00 34.04 -16.82
N SER A 175 5.40 34.28 -17.99
CA SER A 175 4.00 34.71 -18.08
C SER A 175 3.01 33.62 -17.68
N ALA A 176 3.41 32.34 -17.79
CA ALA A 176 2.60 31.20 -17.39
C ALA A 176 2.70 30.86 -15.89
N LEU A 177 3.62 31.50 -15.15
CA LEU A 177 3.90 31.23 -13.72
C LEU A 177 3.11 32.19 -12.81
N HIS A 178 1.79 32.08 -12.85
CA HIS A 178 0.87 32.98 -12.15
C HIS A 178 1.08 32.96 -10.63
N ASN A 179 1.33 31.78 -10.04
CA ASN A 179 1.54 31.65 -8.60
C ASN A 179 2.91 32.19 -8.14
N LEU A 180 3.87 32.28 -9.06
CA LEU A 180 5.17 32.91 -8.78
C LEU A 180 5.05 34.43 -8.88
N ALA A 181 4.36 34.93 -9.91
CA ALA A 181 4.09 36.36 -10.08
C ALA A 181 3.26 36.94 -8.92
N SER A 182 2.27 36.19 -8.45
CA SER A 182 1.41 36.54 -7.30
C SER A 182 1.82 35.81 -6.01
N TRP A 183 3.13 35.73 -5.77
CA TRP A 183 3.68 34.99 -4.64
C TRP A 183 3.05 35.42 -3.31
N ASN A 184 2.40 34.47 -2.63
CA ASN A 184 1.73 34.69 -1.35
C ASN A 184 2.36 33.84 -0.24
N PRO A 185 3.25 34.41 0.59
CA PRO A 185 3.93 33.68 1.67
C PRO A 185 3.00 33.22 2.79
N SER A 186 1.78 33.76 2.88
CA SER A 186 0.77 33.36 3.86
C SER A 186 0.06 32.06 3.47
N ASN A 187 0.04 31.70 2.18
CA ASN A 187 -0.49 30.42 1.73
C ASN A 187 0.58 29.33 1.85
N PRO A 188 0.42 28.29 2.70
CA PRO A 188 1.42 27.24 2.86
C PRO A 188 1.63 26.37 1.60
N GLU A 189 0.69 26.38 0.66
CA GLU A 189 0.76 25.62 -0.61
C GLU A 189 1.42 26.41 -1.75
N CYS A 190 1.81 27.69 -1.54
CA CYS A 190 2.35 28.56 -2.59
C CYS A 190 3.52 27.92 -3.36
N LEU A 191 4.50 27.34 -2.65
CA LEU A 191 5.64 26.65 -3.27
C LEU A 191 5.18 25.44 -4.09
N LEU A 192 4.21 24.68 -3.59
CA LEU A 192 3.71 23.51 -4.32
C LEU A 192 3.10 23.95 -5.64
N LEU A 193 2.23 24.98 -5.61
CA LEU A 193 1.56 25.51 -6.80
C LEU A 193 2.57 26.01 -7.84
N VAL A 194 3.59 26.77 -7.43
CA VAL A 194 4.67 27.20 -8.34
C VAL A 194 5.40 26.00 -8.95
N VAL A 195 5.75 24.98 -8.15
CA VAL A 195 6.39 23.77 -8.65
C VAL A 195 5.48 23.01 -9.63
N LYS A 196 4.15 23.01 -9.41
CA LYS A 196 3.21 22.42 -10.37
C LYS A 196 3.23 23.16 -11.71
N GLU A 197 3.20 24.48 -11.69
CA GLU A 197 3.27 25.31 -12.91
C GLU A 197 4.60 25.12 -13.65
N LEU A 198 5.72 25.05 -12.93
CA LEU A 198 7.03 24.77 -13.52
C LEU A 198 7.09 23.38 -14.16
N VAL A 199 6.52 22.36 -13.52
CA VAL A 199 6.44 21.01 -14.11
C VAL A 199 5.48 20.98 -15.32
N GLN A 200 4.42 21.78 -15.32
CA GLN A 200 3.55 21.99 -16.48
C GLN A 200 4.33 22.60 -17.67
N GLN A 201 5.14 23.62 -17.42
CA GLN A 201 6.02 24.23 -18.42
C GLN A 201 7.06 23.22 -18.92
N TYR A 202 7.63 22.42 -18.02
CA TYR A 202 8.56 21.36 -18.37
C TYR A 202 7.91 20.29 -19.27
N HIS A 203 6.65 19.96 -19.03
CA HIS A 203 5.90 19.07 -19.91
C HIS A 203 5.75 19.65 -21.33
N GLN A 204 5.40 20.93 -21.46
CA GLN A 204 5.32 21.60 -22.77
C GLN A 204 6.67 21.60 -23.49
N PHE A 205 7.76 21.83 -22.76
CA PHE A 205 9.13 21.73 -23.27
C PHE A 205 9.43 20.31 -23.79
N GLN A 206 9.07 19.26 -23.05
CA GLN A 206 9.24 17.88 -23.49
C GLN A 206 8.39 17.54 -24.72
N CYS A 207 7.16 18.05 -24.80
CA CYS A 207 6.34 17.93 -26.02
C CYS A 207 6.98 18.64 -27.22
N SER A 208 7.68 19.76 -27.01
CA SER A 208 8.40 20.44 -28.10
C SER A 208 9.57 19.61 -28.62
N ARG A 209 10.31 18.93 -27.74
CA ARG A 209 11.37 17.97 -28.11
C ARG A 209 10.80 16.75 -28.83
N LEU A 210 9.63 16.25 -28.40
CA LEU A 210 8.97 15.11 -29.04
C LEU A 210 8.63 15.37 -30.52
N ARG A 211 8.41 16.63 -30.93
CA ARG A 211 8.08 16.99 -32.32
C ARG A 211 9.18 16.63 -33.32
N GLU A 212 10.40 16.34 -32.87
CA GLU A 212 11.47 15.80 -33.72
C GLU A 212 11.12 14.42 -34.29
N SER A 213 10.24 13.66 -33.62
CA SER A 213 9.68 12.40 -34.13
C SER A 213 8.22 12.58 -34.51
N SER A 214 7.92 12.56 -35.80
CA SER A 214 6.53 12.59 -36.31
C SER A 214 5.72 11.38 -35.84
N ARG A 215 6.34 10.20 -35.79
CA ARG A 215 5.71 8.94 -35.35
C ARG A 215 5.24 8.99 -33.90
N LEU A 216 6.08 9.48 -32.99
CA LEU A 216 5.76 9.58 -31.57
C LEU A 216 4.88 10.79 -31.25
N MET A 217 5.00 11.86 -32.04
CA MET A 217 4.06 12.99 -31.97
C MET A 217 2.65 12.57 -32.38
N PHE A 218 2.50 11.69 -33.37
CA PHE A 218 1.21 11.11 -33.74
C PHE A 218 0.57 10.33 -32.57
N GLU A 219 1.35 9.49 -31.88
CA GLU A 219 0.89 8.79 -30.67
C GLU A 219 0.40 9.76 -29.59
N TYR A 220 1.18 10.82 -29.33
CA TYR A 220 0.82 11.83 -28.35
C TYR A 220 -0.48 12.55 -28.71
N GLN A 221 -0.62 13.04 -29.94
CA GLN A 221 -1.80 13.78 -30.37
C GLN A 221 -3.06 12.92 -30.29
N THR A 222 -2.96 11.67 -30.72
CA THR A 222 -4.09 10.73 -30.69
C THR A 222 -4.53 10.45 -29.25
N LEU A 223 -3.58 10.28 -28.32
CA LEU A 223 -3.89 10.11 -26.89
C LEU A 223 -4.42 11.39 -26.23
N LEU A 224 -4.01 12.57 -26.71
CA LEU A 224 -4.43 13.86 -26.18
C LEU A 224 -5.90 14.16 -26.52
N GLU A 225 -6.39 13.67 -27.64
CA GLU A 225 -7.80 13.77 -28.05
C GLU A 225 -8.75 13.05 -27.09
N GLU A 226 -8.25 12.04 -26.36
CA GLU A 226 -9.00 11.32 -25.34
C GLU A 226 -8.88 12.01 -23.96
N PRO A 227 -9.94 12.63 -23.42
CA PRO A 227 -9.86 13.43 -22.20
C PRO A 227 -9.39 12.62 -20.99
N GLN A 228 -9.75 11.33 -20.90
CA GLN A 228 -9.33 10.47 -19.79
C GLN A 228 -7.81 10.24 -19.71
N TYR A 229 -7.10 10.38 -20.84
CA TYR A 229 -5.67 10.15 -20.95
C TYR A 229 -4.88 11.46 -21.02
N GLY A 230 -5.35 12.43 -21.81
CA GLY A 230 -4.62 13.66 -22.14
C GLY A 230 -4.17 14.48 -20.92
N GLU A 231 -5.06 14.71 -19.95
CA GLU A 231 -4.73 15.47 -18.73
C GLU A 231 -3.82 14.69 -17.77
N ASN A 232 -3.79 13.37 -17.92
CA ASN A 232 -3.14 12.41 -17.03
C ASN A 232 -1.95 11.72 -17.70
N MET A 233 -1.29 12.42 -18.61
CA MET A 233 -0.13 11.93 -19.36
C MET A 233 1.10 12.81 -19.13
N GLU A 234 2.22 12.17 -18.84
CA GLU A 234 3.55 12.77 -18.81
C GLU A 234 4.41 12.16 -19.90
N ILE A 235 5.28 12.99 -20.49
CA ILE A 235 6.19 12.59 -21.55
C ILE A 235 7.60 13.07 -21.23
N TYR A 236 8.57 12.22 -21.50
CA TYR A 236 9.97 12.57 -21.52
C TYR A 236 10.59 12.17 -22.87
N ALA A 237 11.24 13.11 -23.52
CA ALA A 237 12.01 12.94 -24.74
C ALA A 237 13.49 13.15 -24.39
N GLY A 238 14.29 12.09 -24.52
CA GLY A 238 15.72 12.11 -24.30
C GLY A 238 16.44 12.99 -25.34
N LYS A 239 17.59 13.52 -24.97
CA LYS A 239 18.45 14.23 -25.93
C LYS A 239 18.91 13.24 -26.99
N LYS A 240 18.84 13.65 -28.25
CA LYS A 240 19.37 12.86 -29.37
C LYS A 240 20.84 12.59 -29.14
N ASN A 241 21.25 11.32 -29.25
CA ASN A 241 22.67 10.99 -29.15
C ASN A 241 23.41 11.56 -30.37
N ASN A 242 24.41 12.41 -30.15
CA ASN A 242 25.17 13.05 -31.23
C ASN A 242 25.94 12.04 -32.11
N TRP A 243 26.24 10.84 -31.59
CA TRP A 243 27.02 9.83 -32.30
C TRP A 243 26.15 8.81 -33.04
N THR A 244 25.11 8.30 -32.39
CA THR A 244 24.23 7.27 -32.97
C THR A 244 22.98 7.87 -33.63
N GLY A 245 22.64 9.12 -33.32
CA GLY A 245 21.39 9.74 -33.75
C GLY A 245 20.16 9.18 -33.05
N GLU A 246 20.32 8.27 -32.08
CA GLU A 246 19.23 7.61 -31.38
C GLU A 246 18.47 8.58 -30.48
N PHE A 247 17.15 8.45 -30.50
CA PHE A 247 16.21 9.24 -29.73
C PHE A 247 15.37 8.27 -28.90
N SER A 248 15.31 8.52 -27.59
CA SER A 248 14.47 7.74 -26.69
C SER A 248 13.33 8.60 -26.18
N ALA A 249 12.14 8.00 -26.07
CA ALA A 249 10.99 8.66 -25.49
C ALA A 249 10.31 7.76 -24.47
N ARG A 250 9.66 8.37 -23.48
CA ARG A 250 8.85 7.66 -22.52
C ARG A 250 7.53 8.36 -22.30
N PHE A 251 6.46 7.58 -22.41
CA PHE A 251 5.11 7.97 -22.06
C PHE A 251 4.79 7.38 -20.69
N LEU A 252 4.16 8.17 -19.84
CA LEU A 252 3.67 7.73 -18.54
C LEU A 252 2.21 8.17 -18.38
N LEU A 253 1.31 7.21 -18.36
CA LEU A 253 -0.13 7.44 -18.26
C LEU A 253 -0.66 6.95 -16.91
N LYS A 254 -1.51 7.74 -16.26
CA LYS A 254 -2.38 7.23 -15.19
C LYS A 254 -3.61 6.60 -15.81
N LEU A 255 -3.80 5.31 -15.52
CA LEU A 255 -4.89 4.53 -16.10
C LEU A 255 -6.22 4.88 -15.40
N PRO A 256 -7.30 5.13 -16.15
CA PRO A 256 -8.62 5.47 -15.60
C PRO A 256 -9.37 4.19 -15.17
N VAL A 257 -8.82 3.48 -14.18
CA VAL A 257 -9.44 2.31 -13.57
C VAL A 257 -9.90 2.68 -12.17
N ASP A 258 -11.12 2.27 -11.80
CA ASP A 258 -11.67 2.51 -10.47
C ASP A 258 -11.14 1.47 -9.47
N PHE A 259 -10.39 1.96 -8.48
CA PHE A 259 -9.81 1.16 -7.40
C PHE A 259 -10.50 1.40 -6.04
N SER A 260 -11.55 2.23 -5.98
CA SER A 260 -12.20 2.67 -4.73
C SER A 260 -12.70 1.52 -3.85
N ASN A 261 -13.15 0.44 -4.49
CA ASN A 261 -13.74 -0.74 -3.83
C ASN A 261 -12.73 -1.84 -3.49
N ILE A 262 -11.43 -1.65 -3.75
CA ILE A 262 -10.41 -2.60 -3.33
C ILE A 262 -10.37 -2.67 -1.78
N PRO A 263 -10.19 -3.84 -1.15
CA PRO A 263 -10.09 -3.92 0.30
C PRO A 263 -8.94 -3.09 0.88
N THR A 264 -9.08 -2.62 2.11
CA THR A 264 -7.96 -2.04 2.88
C THR A 264 -6.98 -3.14 3.29
N TYR A 265 -5.73 -2.77 3.56
CA TYR A 265 -4.73 -3.69 4.13
C TYR A 265 -3.91 -2.97 5.19
N LEU A 266 -3.50 -3.68 6.24
CA LEU A 266 -2.55 -3.16 7.21
C LEU A 266 -1.14 -3.06 6.63
N LEU A 267 -0.60 -1.85 6.70
CA LEU A 267 0.83 -1.61 6.54
C LEU A 267 1.59 -2.08 7.78
N LYS A 268 2.85 -2.51 7.59
CA LYS A 268 3.73 -2.89 8.70
C LYS A 268 4.04 -1.72 9.63
N ASP A 269 4.11 -0.51 9.08
CA ASP A 269 4.20 0.73 9.84
C ASP A 269 2.90 1.52 9.63
N VAL A 270 2.16 1.74 10.72
CA VAL A 270 0.88 2.48 10.70
C VAL A 270 1.08 3.95 10.32
N ASN A 271 2.32 4.46 10.41
CA ASN A 271 2.66 5.83 10.02
C ASN A 271 3.00 5.97 8.53
N GLU A 272 3.12 4.87 7.78
CA GLU A 272 3.30 4.92 6.33
C GLU A 272 1.97 5.25 5.65
N ASP A 273 1.97 6.28 4.81
CA ASP A 273 0.86 6.57 3.91
C ASP A 273 1.04 5.71 2.64
N PRO A 274 0.12 4.77 2.32
CA PRO A 274 0.19 3.98 1.08
C PRO A 274 0.06 4.85 -0.18
N GLY A 275 -0.36 6.11 -0.02
CA GLY A 275 -0.59 7.05 -1.09
C GLY A 275 -1.89 6.79 -1.83
N GLU A 276 -2.10 7.55 -2.89
CA GLU A 276 -3.28 7.42 -3.74
C GLU A 276 -3.25 6.11 -4.54
N ASP A 277 -4.41 5.44 -4.61
CA ASP A 277 -4.63 4.23 -5.40
C ASP A 277 -4.63 4.51 -6.89
N VAL A 278 -3.47 4.32 -7.51
CA VAL A 278 -3.24 4.59 -8.93
C VAL A 278 -2.47 3.46 -9.59
N ALA A 279 -2.80 3.22 -10.86
CA ALA A 279 -2.01 2.41 -11.77
C ALA A 279 -1.40 3.30 -12.84
N LEU A 280 -0.09 3.15 -13.07
CA LEU A 280 0.66 3.96 -14.02
C LEU A 280 1.28 3.06 -15.08
N LEU A 281 0.93 3.30 -16.34
CA LEU A 281 1.51 2.60 -17.47
C LEU A 281 2.64 3.45 -18.06
N SER A 282 3.86 2.94 -17.98
CA SER A 282 5.01 3.51 -18.64
C SER A 282 5.29 2.75 -19.94
N VAL A 283 5.46 3.47 -21.04
CA VAL A 283 5.90 2.89 -22.31
C VAL A 283 7.15 3.62 -22.77
N SER A 284 8.26 2.88 -22.86
CA SER A 284 9.55 3.41 -23.32
C SER A 284 9.80 2.99 -24.77
N PHE A 285 10.20 3.94 -25.59
CA PHE A 285 10.59 3.78 -26.99
C PHE A 285 12.10 4.06 -27.06
N GLU A 286 12.88 3.09 -27.55
CA GLU A 286 14.33 3.26 -27.74
C GLU A 286 14.69 3.81 -29.13
N ASP A 287 13.72 3.83 -30.05
CA ASP A 287 13.85 4.35 -31.40
C ASP A 287 12.69 5.28 -31.79
N THR A 288 12.90 6.08 -32.84
CA THR A 288 11.87 6.99 -33.38
C THR A 288 10.74 6.26 -34.10
N GLU A 289 11.02 5.06 -34.62
CA GLU A 289 10.10 4.26 -35.43
C GLU A 289 9.19 3.35 -34.61
N ALA A 290 9.35 3.33 -33.28
CA ALA A 290 8.60 2.50 -32.35
C ALA A 290 8.69 1.00 -32.63
N THR A 291 9.89 0.51 -32.99
CA THR A 291 10.15 -0.93 -33.15
C THR A 291 10.63 -1.57 -31.86
N GLN A 292 11.31 -0.81 -30.99
CA GLN A 292 11.82 -1.27 -29.70
C GLN A 292 11.02 -0.60 -28.57
N VAL A 293 9.93 -1.27 -28.17
CA VAL A 293 8.95 -0.73 -27.22
C VAL A 293 8.87 -1.59 -25.97
N TYR A 294 9.06 -0.95 -24.81
CA TYR A 294 9.12 -1.60 -23.51
C TYR A 294 8.03 -1.05 -22.57
N PRO A 295 6.86 -1.72 -22.47
CA PRO A 295 5.82 -1.36 -21.53
C PRO A 295 6.12 -1.88 -20.12
N LYS A 296 5.83 -1.07 -19.09
CA LYS A 296 5.94 -1.39 -17.67
C LYS A 296 4.75 -0.82 -16.92
N LEU A 297 4.06 -1.66 -16.14
CA LEU A 297 2.94 -1.25 -15.30
C LEU A 297 3.41 -1.11 -13.84
N TYR A 298 3.18 0.05 -13.26
CA TYR A 298 3.40 0.32 -11.85
C TYR A 298 2.07 0.41 -11.13
N LEU A 299 1.99 -0.22 -9.95
CA LEU A 299 0.78 -0.24 -9.13
C LEU A 299 1.07 0.43 -7.79
N SER A 300 0.05 1.06 -7.19
CA SER A 300 0.13 1.49 -5.80
C SER A 300 0.25 0.28 -4.87
N PRO A 301 0.86 0.42 -3.68
CA PRO A 301 1.02 -0.67 -2.73
C PRO A 301 -0.27 -1.46 -2.42
N ARG A 302 -1.40 -0.77 -2.29
CA ARG A 302 -2.72 -1.40 -2.04
C ARG A 302 -3.16 -2.26 -3.22
N ILE A 303 -3.05 -1.73 -4.44
CA ILE A 303 -3.44 -2.45 -5.66
C ILE A 303 -2.51 -3.65 -5.88
N GLU A 304 -1.20 -3.46 -5.69
CA GLU A 304 -0.21 -4.53 -5.78
C GLU A 304 -0.52 -5.66 -4.79
N HIS A 305 -0.79 -5.32 -3.52
CA HIS A 305 -1.18 -6.30 -2.51
C HIS A 305 -2.48 -7.03 -2.89
N ALA A 306 -3.51 -6.29 -3.29
CA ALA A 306 -4.81 -6.84 -3.66
C ALA A 306 -4.74 -7.81 -4.85
N LEU A 307 -3.83 -7.57 -5.80
CA LEU A 307 -3.65 -8.41 -6.99
C LEU A 307 -2.65 -9.56 -6.78
N GLY A 308 -2.13 -9.76 -5.56
CA GLY A 308 -1.20 -10.86 -5.24
C GLY A 308 0.27 -10.57 -5.56
N GLY A 309 0.66 -9.30 -5.59
CA GLY A 309 2.03 -8.85 -5.88
C GLY A 309 2.28 -8.54 -7.35
N SER A 310 3.31 -7.74 -7.64
CA SER A 310 3.70 -7.36 -9.01
C SER A 310 4.02 -8.55 -9.92
N SER A 311 4.49 -9.68 -9.36
CA SER A 311 4.77 -10.91 -10.12
C SER A 311 3.52 -11.66 -10.60
N ALA A 312 2.35 -11.39 -10.03
CA ALA A 312 1.09 -12.05 -10.41
C ALA A 312 0.37 -11.36 -11.59
N LEU A 313 0.87 -10.20 -12.02
CA LEU A 313 0.29 -9.41 -13.11
C LEU A 313 1.25 -9.28 -14.28
N HIS A 314 0.96 -10.00 -15.36
CA HIS A 314 1.59 -9.79 -16.66
C HIS A 314 0.67 -8.96 -17.56
N ILE A 315 1.23 -7.91 -18.15
CA ILE A 315 0.58 -7.13 -19.20
C ILE A 315 0.99 -7.68 -20.58
N PRO A 316 0.15 -7.53 -21.62
CA PRO A 316 0.52 -7.93 -22.97
C PRO A 316 1.73 -7.13 -23.45
N ALA A 317 2.59 -7.77 -24.23
CA ALA A 317 3.67 -7.08 -24.94
C ALA A 317 3.07 -6.07 -25.94
N PHE A 318 3.81 -5.01 -26.23
CA PHE A 318 3.37 -4.04 -27.24
C PHE A 318 3.43 -4.69 -28.63
N PRO A 319 2.33 -4.67 -29.41
CA PRO A 319 2.32 -5.28 -30.74
C PRO A 319 3.22 -4.52 -31.71
N GLY A 320 3.95 -5.24 -32.56
CA GLY A 320 4.81 -4.61 -33.58
C GLY A 320 4.00 -3.75 -34.55
N GLY A 321 4.39 -2.49 -34.70
CA GLY A 321 3.64 -1.50 -35.51
C GLY A 321 2.32 -1.04 -34.90
N GLY A 322 2.02 -1.42 -33.64
CA GLY A 322 0.82 -0.98 -32.95
C GLY A 322 0.86 0.48 -32.51
N CYS A 323 -0.29 0.95 -32.02
CA CYS A 323 -0.47 2.30 -31.48
C CYS A 323 -0.84 2.26 -30.00
N LEU A 324 -0.45 3.29 -29.25
CA LEU A 324 -0.80 3.43 -27.83
C LEU A 324 -2.31 3.57 -27.63
N ILE A 325 -3.01 4.24 -28.55
CA ILE A 325 -4.46 4.41 -28.48
C ILE A 325 -5.22 3.07 -28.46
N ASP A 326 -4.69 2.04 -29.11
CA ASP A 326 -5.27 0.69 -29.09
C ASP A 326 -4.74 -0.17 -27.94
N TYR A 327 -3.48 0.04 -27.55
CA TYR A 327 -2.82 -0.73 -26.50
C TYR A 327 -3.29 -0.35 -25.10
N VAL A 328 -3.41 0.94 -24.79
CA VAL A 328 -3.81 1.43 -23.45
C VAL A 328 -5.18 0.89 -23.03
N PRO A 329 -6.24 0.94 -23.86
CA PRO A 329 -7.54 0.35 -23.51
C PRO A 329 -7.48 -1.15 -23.20
N GLN A 330 -6.63 -1.92 -23.88
CA GLN A 330 -6.46 -3.35 -23.61
C GLN A 330 -5.89 -3.58 -22.20
N VAL A 331 -4.87 -2.80 -21.81
CA VAL A 331 -4.30 -2.86 -20.46
C VAL A 331 -5.33 -2.43 -19.42
N CYS A 332 -6.08 -1.36 -19.68
CA CYS A 332 -7.18 -0.91 -18.81
C CYS A 332 -8.22 -2.01 -18.61
N HIS A 333 -8.67 -2.66 -19.70
CA HIS A 333 -9.66 -3.73 -19.63
C HIS A 333 -9.17 -4.94 -18.81
N LEU A 334 -7.91 -5.36 -19.03
CA LEU A 334 -7.29 -6.44 -18.26
C LEU A 334 -7.22 -6.10 -16.76
N LEU A 335 -6.82 -4.87 -16.43
CA LEU A 335 -6.71 -4.43 -15.06
C LEU A 335 -8.09 -4.33 -14.40
N THR A 336 -9.08 -3.73 -15.07
CA THR A 336 -10.47 -3.67 -14.59
C THR A 336 -11.03 -5.05 -14.30
N ASN A 337 -10.86 -6.02 -15.20
CA ASN A 337 -11.34 -7.39 -14.99
C ASN A 337 -10.69 -8.05 -13.76
N LYS A 338 -9.39 -7.84 -13.55
CA LYS A 338 -8.70 -8.36 -12.36
C LYS A 338 -9.15 -7.68 -11.07
N VAL A 339 -9.35 -6.36 -11.09
CA VAL A 339 -9.86 -5.61 -9.94
C VAL A 339 -11.26 -6.12 -9.56
N GLN A 340 -12.15 -6.27 -10.53
CA GLN A 340 -13.51 -6.82 -10.30
C GLN A 340 -13.45 -8.24 -9.71
N TYR A 341 -12.54 -9.08 -10.21
CA TYR A 341 -12.35 -10.42 -9.68
C TYR A 341 -11.90 -10.42 -8.21
N VAL A 342 -10.98 -9.53 -7.83
CA VAL A 342 -10.51 -9.38 -6.45
C VAL A 342 -11.63 -8.88 -5.54
N ILE A 343 -12.40 -7.89 -5.97
CA ILE A 343 -13.55 -7.35 -5.21
C ILE A 343 -14.59 -8.45 -4.99
N GLN A 344 -14.94 -9.20 -6.03
CA GLN A 344 -15.87 -10.32 -5.92
C GLN A 344 -15.35 -11.40 -4.97
N GLY A 345 -14.08 -11.78 -5.09
CA GLY A 345 -13.44 -12.75 -4.20
C GLY A 345 -13.46 -12.29 -2.74
N TYR A 346 -13.20 -11.01 -2.49
CA TYR A 346 -13.29 -10.40 -1.16
C TYR A 346 -14.70 -10.51 -0.57
N HIS A 347 -15.74 -10.12 -1.31
CA HIS A 347 -17.11 -10.23 -0.83
C HIS A 347 -17.52 -11.68 -0.57
N LYS A 348 -17.07 -12.61 -1.41
CA LYS A 348 -17.31 -14.04 -1.22
C LYS A 348 -16.60 -14.57 0.02
N ARG A 349 -15.35 -14.20 0.27
CA ARG A 349 -14.63 -14.57 1.50
C ARG A 349 -15.34 -14.03 2.74
N ARG A 350 -15.79 -12.76 2.69
CA ARG A 350 -16.57 -12.15 3.77
C ARG A 350 -17.88 -12.91 4.03
N GLU A 351 -18.61 -13.27 2.98
CA GLU A 351 -19.82 -14.10 3.07
C GLU A 351 -19.55 -15.46 3.71
N TYR A 352 -18.47 -16.13 3.29
CA TYR A 352 -18.03 -17.41 3.86
C TYR A 352 -17.74 -17.30 5.35
N ILE A 353 -16.88 -16.35 5.74
CA ILE A 353 -16.51 -16.13 7.14
C ILE A 353 -17.75 -15.78 7.96
N ALA A 354 -18.61 -14.88 7.50
CA ALA A 354 -19.85 -14.52 8.20
C ALA A 354 -20.77 -15.73 8.43
N ALA A 355 -20.92 -16.61 7.44
CA ALA A 355 -21.69 -17.84 7.61
C ALA A 355 -21.05 -18.79 8.63
N PHE A 356 -19.73 -18.95 8.61
CA PHE A 356 -19.04 -19.77 9.61
C PHE A 356 -19.16 -19.18 11.02
N LEU A 357 -19.06 -17.86 11.18
CA LEU A 357 -19.31 -17.18 12.45
C LEU A 357 -20.75 -17.39 12.92
N SER A 358 -21.74 -17.40 12.02
CA SER A 358 -23.13 -17.67 12.38
C SER A 358 -23.37 -19.12 12.81
N HIS A 359 -22.69 -20.09 12.20
CA HIS A 359 -22.89 -21.52 12.48
C HIS A 359 -22.03 -22.04 13.65
N PHE A 360 -20.85 -21.45 13.85
CA PHE A 360 -19.83 -21.91 14.80
C PHE A 360 -19.37 -20.81 15.78
N GLY A 361 -20.08 -19.68 15.87
CA GLY A 361 -19.63 -18.46 16.56
C GLY A 361 -19.16 -18.63 18.00
N THR A 362 -19.72 -19.59 18.72
CA THR A 362 -19.35 -19.91 20.11
C THR A 362 -18.02 -20.65 20.25
N GLY A 363 -17.44 -21.15 19.15
CA GLY A 363 -16.15 -21.84 19.10
C GLY A 363 -15.09 -21.10 18.27
N VAL A 364 -15.27 -19.80 18.00
CA VAL A 364 -14.31 -19.02 17.21
C VAL A 364 -13.10 -18.66 18.07
N VAL A 365 -11.90 -18.92 17.57
CA VAL A 365 -10.63 -18.54 18.23
C VAL A 365 -10.13 -17.21 17.68
N GLU A 366 -9.98 -17.13 16.36
CA GLU A 366 -9.52 -15.94 15.65
C GLU A 366 -9.95 -16.00 14.17
N TYR A 367 -10.02 -14.84 13.51
CA TYR A 367 -10.19 -14.76 12.07
C TYR A 367 -9.57 -13.47 11.53
N ASP A 368 -9.24 -13.47 10.24
CA ASP A 368 -8.78 -12.28 9.52
C ASP A 368 -9.95 -11.33 9.26
N ALA A 369 -10.03 -10.26 10.05
CA ALA A 369 -11.11 -9.27 9.95
C ALA A 369 -10.94 -8.28 8.78
N GLU A 370 -9.79 -8.29 8.10
CA GLU A 370 -9.49 -7.36 7.01
C GLU A 370 -9.60 -8.01 5.64
N GLY A 371 -8.91 -9.13 5.44
CA GLY A 371 -8.85 -9.83 4.17
C GLY A 371 -9.84 -10.99 4.06
N PHE A 372 -10.40 -11.43 5.20
CA PHE A 372 -11.21 -12.64 5.34
C PHE A 372 -10.52 -13.89 4.77
N THR A 373 -9.19 -13.96 4.89
CA THR A 373 -8.38 -15.04 4.32
C THR A 373 -8.19 -16.22 5.25
N LYS A 374 -8.41 -16.03 6.57
CA LYS A 374 -8.17 -17.06 7.59
C LYS A 374 -9.25 -17.09 8.65
N LEU A 375 -9.54 -18.28 9.17
CA LEU A 375 -10.42 -18.53 10.31
C LEU A 375 -9.90 -19.73 11.11
N THR A 376 -9.85 -19.61 12.42
CA THR A 376 -9.54 -20.71 13.33
C THR A 376 -10.72 -20.96 14.27
N LEU A 377 -11.18 -22.21 14.30
CA LEU A 377 -12.25 -22.69 15.18
C LEU A 377 -11.73 -23.71 16.19
N LEU A 378 -12.22 -23.66 17.42
CA LEU A 378 -12.06 -24.67 18.46
C LEU A 378 -13.37 -25.44 18.62
N LEU A 379 -13.33 -26.73 18.35
CA LEU A 379 -14.49 -27.61 18.36
C LEU A 379 -14.23 -28.84 19.25
N MET A 380 -15.32 -29.49 19.68
CA MET A 380 -15.26 -30.67 20.53
C MET A 380 -16.02 -31.84 19.90
N TRP A 381 -15.43 -33.03 20.01
CA TRP A 381 -16.04 -34.30 19.61
C TRP A 381 -15.80 -35.36 20.69
N LYS A 382 -16.86 -35.81 21.37
CA LYS A 382 -16.75 -36.82 22.46
C LYS A 382 -15.62 -36.49 23.45
N ASP A 383 -15.66 -35.29 24.02
CA ASP A 383 -14.66 -34.74 24.97
C ASP A 383 -13.24 -34.52 24.42
N PHE A 384 -13.01 -34.76 23.13
CA PHE A 384 -11.76 -34.42 22.46
C PHE A 384 -11.86 -33.03 21.83
N CYS A 385 -11.06 -32.08 22.31
CA CYS A 385 -10.93 -30.76 21.70
C CYS A 385 -9.95 -30.78 20.52
N PHE A 386 -10.27 -30.05 19.45
CA PHE A 386 -9.39 -29.90 18.30
C PHE A 386 -9.60 -28.54 17.62
N LEU A 387 -8.57 -28.08 16.93
CA LEU A 387 -8.60 -26.87 16.13
C LEU A 387 -8.88 -27.19 14.66
N VAL A 388 -9.61 -26.31 14.00
CA VAL A 388 -9.75 -26.29 12.54
C VAL A 388 -9.32 -24.93 12.03
N HIS A 389 -8.23 -24.90 11.28
CA HIS A 389 -7.78 -23.72 10.55
C HIS A 389 -8.32 -23.78 9.13
N ILE A 390 -8.91 -22.68 8.67
CA ILE A 390 -9.48 -22.54 7.34
C ILE A 390 -8.73 -21.43 6.63
N ASP A 391 -7.98 -21.81 5.60
CA ASP A 391 -7.24 -20.88 4.75
C ASP A 391 -7.97 -20.71 3.41
N LEU A 392 -8.43 -19.50 3.12
CA LEU A 392 -9.11 -19.14 1.88
C LEU A 392 -8.10 -18.63 0.83
N PRO A 393 -8.03 -19.24 -0.36
CA PRO A 393 -7.09 -18.84 -1.40
C PRO A 393 -7.46 -17.50 -2.06
N LEU A 394 -6.49 -16.88 -2.75
CA LEU A 394 -6.67 -15.62 -3.48
C LEU A 394 -7.83 -15.70 -4.50
N PHE A 395 -7.93 -16.82 -5.21
CA PHE A 395 -8.96 -17.05 -6.23
C PHE A 395 -10.23 -17.72 -5.66
N PHE A 396 -10.50 -17.61 -4.35
CA PHE A 396 -11.79 -18.01 -3.78
C PHE A 396 -12.94 -17.19 -4.43
N PRO A 397 -14.09 -17.80 -4.81
CA PRO A 397 -14.51 -19.19 -4.55
C PRO A 397 -14.14 -20.19 -5.66
N ARG A 398 -13.38 -19.81 -6.70
CA ARG A 398 -12.97 -20.77 -7.74
C ARG A 398 -12.11 -21.88 -7.14
N ASP A 399 -11.12 -21.47 -6.33
CA ASP A 399 -10.21 -22.40 -5.67
C ASP A 399 -10.77 -22.76 -4.30
N GLN A 400 -10.73 -24.05 -3.96
CA GLN A 400 -11.27 -24.60 -2.72
C GLN A 400 -10.45 -24.14 -1.49
N PRO A 401 -11.11 -23.76 -0.37
CA PRO A 401 -10.41 -23.50 0.89
C PRO A 401 -9.64 -24.72 1.39
N THR A 402 -8.53 -24.49 2.10
CA THR A 402 -7.80 -25.57 2.78
C THR A 402 -8.29 -25.68 4.22
N LEU A 403 -8.67 -26.89 4.63
CA LEU A 403 -9.08 -27.17 6.01
C LEU A 403 -7.95 -27.93 6.72
N THR A 404 -7.38 -27.36 7.78
CA THR A 404 -6.31 -28.00 8.55
C THR A 404 -6.82 -28.35 9.95
N PHE A 405 -6.93 -29.64 10.23
CA PHE A 405 -7.31 -30.14 11.56
C PHE A 405 -6.05 -30.27 12.40
N GLN A 406 -6.06 -29.75 13.62
CA GLN A 406 -4.92 -29.77 14.53
C GLN A 406 -5.34 -30.28 15.91
N SER A 407 -4.55 -31.20 16.47
CA SER A 407 -4.76 -31.69 17.83
C SER A 407 -4.17 -30.70 18.82
N VAL A 408 -4.84 -30.50 19.95
CA VAL A 408 -4.31 -29.69 21.07
C VAL A 408 -3.52 -30.52 22.08
N TYR A 409 -3.40 -31.83 21.86
CA TYR A 409 -2.78 -32.77 22.82
C TYR A 409 -1.55 -33.49 22.27
N HIS A 410 -1.43 -33.62 20.95
CA HIS A 410 -0.43 -34.50 20.35
C HIS A 410 0.62 -33.70 19.57
N PHE A 411 1.89 -34.06 19.74
CA PHE A 411 3.04 -33.51 19.04
C PHE A 411 3.65 -34.53 18.09
N THR A 412 4.21 -34.04 16.98
CA THR A 412 5.02 -34.82 16.06
C THR A 412 6.45 -34.99 16.59
N ASN A 413 7.24 -35.84 15.93
CA ASN A 413 8.66 -36.01 16.29
C ASN A 413 9.51 -34.74 16.17
N SER A 414 9.03 -33.72 15.44
CA SER A 414 9.71 -32.41 15.34
C SER A 414 9.28 -31.41 16.42
N GLY A 415 8.43 -31.83 17.37
CA GLY A 415 7.92 -30.96 18.45
C GLY A 415 6.81 -30.00 18.01
N GLN A 416 6.29 -30.14 16.79
CA GLN A 416 5.12 -29.38 16.31
C GLN A 416 3.82 -30.11 16.68
N LEU A 417 2.71 -29.38 16.84
CA LEU A 417 1.41 -30.03 17.04
C LEU A 417 1.03 -30.89 15.83
N TYR A 418 0.47 -32.06 16.09
CA TYR A 418 -0.02 -32.94 15.04
C TYR A 418 -1.18 -32.29 14.31
N SER A 419 -1.06 -32.18 12.98
CA SER A 419 -2.07 -31.57 12.12
C SER A 419 -2.18 -32.28 10.78
N GLN A 420 -3.37 -32.26 10.18
CA GLN A 420 -3.63 -32.82 8.86
C GLN A 420 -4.44 -31.84 8.01
N ALA A 421 -3.88 -31.46 6.86
CA ALA A 421 -4.54 -30.60 5.88
C ALA A 421 -5.41 -31.43 4.92
N GLN A 422 -6.62 -30.93 4.66
CA GLN A 422 -7.60 -31.50 3.76
C GLN A 422 -7.95 -30.50 2.66
N LYS A 423 -7.66 -30.92 1.43
CA LYS A 423 -8.02 -30.18 0.20
C LYS A 423 -9.04 -30.93 -0.66
N ASN A 424 -9.32 -32.20 -0.35
CA ASN A 424 -10.18 -33.07 -1.14
C ASN A 424 -11.45 -33.41 -0.33
N TYR A 425 -12.31 -32.41 -0.14
CA TYR A 425 -13.62 -32.58 0.49
C TYR A 425 -14.72 -32.04 -0.43
N PRO A 426 -16.01 -32.41 -0.23
CA PRO A 426 -17.09 -31.95 -1.09
C PRO A 426 -17.15 -30.42 -1.16
N TYR A 427 -17.01 -29.86 -2.36
CA TYR A 427 -16.99 -28.42 -2.59
C TYR A 427 -17.62 -28.08 -3.93
N SER A 428 -18.33 -26.97 -3.97
CA SER A 428 -18.77 -26.33 -5.20
C SER A 428 -18.54 -24.83 -5.11
N PRO A 429 -17.89 -24.21 -6.11
CA PRO A 429 -17.66 -22.76 -6.15
C PRO A 429 -18.97 -21.96 -6.25
N ARG A 430 -20.10 -22.63 -6.51
CA ARG A 430 -21.42 -22.03 -6.68
C ARG A 430 -22.24 -21.96 -5.39
N TRP A 431 -21.78 -22.60 -4.31
CA TRP A 431 -22.50 -22.57 -3.04
C TRP A 431 -22.44 -21.19 -2.39
N ASP A 432 -23.47 -20.87 -1.60
CA ASP A 432 -23.44 -19.71 -0.71
C ASP A 432 -22.71 -20.06 0.59
N GLY A 433 -22.43 -19.04 1.41
CA GLY A 433 -21.72 -19.24 2.68
C GLY A 433 -22.41 -20.25 3.60
N ASN A 434 -23.75 -20.24 3.65
CA ASN A 434 -24.53 -21.13 4.50
C ASN A 434 -24.44 -22.60 4.08
N GLU A 435 -24.55 -22.88 2.78
CA GLU A 435 -24.39 -24.24 2.27
C GLU A 435 -22.96 -24.73 2.47
N MET A 436 -21.95 -23.89 2.25
CA MET A 436 -20.55 -24.24 2.56
C MET A 436 -20.35 -24.59 4.03
N ALA A 437 -20.92 -23.81 4.97
CA ALA A 437 -20.84 -24.08 6.40
C ALA A 437 -21.54 -25.39 6.80
N LYS A 438 -22.74 -25.66 6.25
CA LYS A 438 -23.47 -26.92 6.47
C LYS A 438 -22.67 -28.13 5.98
N ARG A 439 -22.08 -28.03 4.79
CA ARG A 439 -21.26 -29.10 4.18
C ARG A 439 -19.98 -29.33 4.97
N ALA A 440 -19.34 -28.26 5.44
CA ALA A 440 -18.20 -28.36 6.34
C ALA A 440 -18.57 -29.05 7.67
N LYS A 441 -19.70 -28.67 8.29
CA LYS A 441 -20.19 -29.34 9.52
C LYS A 441 -20.41 -30.84 9.28
N ALA A 442 -20.99 -31.23 8.15
CA ALA A 442 -21.17 -32.63 7.79
C ALA A 442 -19.83 -33.34 7.60
N TYR A 443 -18.88 -32.71 6.90
CA TYR A 443 -17.54 -33.26 6.69
C TYR A 443 -16.77 -33.42 8.01
N PHE A 444 -16.86 -32.45 8.92
CA PHE A 444 -16.24 -32.54 10.25
C PHE A 444 -16.73 -33.78 11.00
N LYS A 445 -18.05 -34.04 10.99
CA LYS A 445 -18.63 -35.23 11.65
C LYS A 445 -18.08 -36.54 11.09
N THR A 446 -17.76 -36.59 9.81
CA THR A 446 -17.21 -37.79 9.16
C THR A 446 -15.71 -37.95 9.35
N PHE A 447 -14.96 -36.84 9.40
CA PHE A 447 -13.51 -36.85 9.34
C PHE A 447 -12.84 -36.82 10.72
N VAL A 448 -13.44 -36.14 11.71
CA VAL A 448 -12.85 -35.99 13.06
C VAL A 448 -12.50 -37.32 13.74
N PRO A 449 -13.32 -38.40 13.67
CA PRO A 449 -12.94 -39.69 14.23
C PRO A 449 -11.65 -40.25 13.62
N GLN A 450 -11.50 -40.14 12.29
CA GLN A 450 -10.31 -40.61 11.57
C GLN A 450 -9.08 -39.77 11.93
N PHE A 451 -9.26 -38.46 12.04
CA PHE A 451 -8.21 -37.54 12.48
C PHE A 451 -7.76 -37.86 13.92
N GLN A 452 -8.69 -38.13 14.83
CA GLN A 452 -8.40 -38.48 16.21
C GLN A 452 -7.60 -39.79 16.31
N GLU A 453 -8.01 -40.84 15.60
CA GLU A 453 -7.27 -42.11 15.54
C GLU A 453 -5.86 -41.92 14.97
N ALA A 454 -5.74 -41.13 13.89
CA ALA A 454 -4.45 -40.83 13.27
C ALA A 454 -3.53 -40.01 14.20
N ALA A 455 -4.10 -39.09 15.00
CA ALA A 455 -3.35 -38.33 16.00
C ALA A 455 -2.82 -39.22 17.12
N PHE A 456 -3.61 -40.19 17.60
CA PHE A 456 -3.14 -41.18 18.58
C PHE A 456 -2.06 -42.11 18.02
N ALA A 457 -2.19 -42.52 16.75
CA ALA A 457 -1.25 -43.44 16.13
C ALA A 457 0.11 -42.80 15.84
N ASN A 458 0.13 -41.52 15.44
CA ASN A 458 1.33 -40.85 14.93
C ASN A 458 1.87 -39.76 15.86
N GLY A 459 1.05 -39.27 16.78
CA GLY A 459 1.40 -38.19 17.70
C GLY A 459 1.80 -38.72 19.08
N LYS A 460 2.65 -37.96 19.76
CA LYS A 460 3.05 -38.19 21.15
C LYS A 460 2.34 -37.17 22.05
N LEU A 461 1.81 -37.65 23.18
CA LEU A 461 1.22 -36.79 24.21
C LEU A 461 2.26 -35.88 24.87
#